data_AF-A0ABD3TU74-F1
#
_entry.id   AF-A0ABD3TU74-F1
#
_cell.length_a   1.000
_cell.length_b   1.000
_cell.length_c   1.000
_cell.angle_alpha   90.00
_cell.angle_beta   90.00
_cell.angle_gamma   90.00
#
_symmetry.space_group_name_H-M   'P 1'
#
loop_
_entity.id
_entity.type
_entity.pdbx_description
1 polymer ?
#
loop_
_entity_poly.entity_id
_entity_poly.type
_entity_poly.pdbx_seq_one_letter_code
_entity_poly.pdbx_strand_id
1 'polypeptide(L)'
;MANNLVSIYGLLILVSASTLFIRGATETYTVGDDLGWTVPPLGELTYRTWATEQDFVVGDRIRFEWSGSGTENVVQVNREGYEECRATNSYALSPIETNSPFTYRLNSTETYYFICTVDNHCRLGQRVAIQASSSAASSSLAVALSVILLAINILCLF
;
A
#
# COMPACT_ATOMS: atom_id res chain seq x y z
N MET A 1 35.44 21.25 27.56
CA MET A 1 35.29 20.22 26.51
C MET A 1 34.26 19.14 26.88
N ALA A 2 34.26 18.60 28.12
CA ALA A 2 33.28 17.60 28.57
C ALA A 2 31.79 18.05 28.52
N ASN A 3 31.50 19.31 28.85
CA ASN A 3 30.12 19.81 28.91
C ASN A 3 29.46 19.94 27.52
N ASN A 4 30.25 20.22 26.49
CA ASN A 4 29.76 20.29 25.11
C ASN A 4 29.46 18.90 24.55
N LEU A 5 30.24 17.89 24.96
CA LEU A 5 30.01 16.49 24.57
C LEU A 5 28.74 15.94 25.21
N VAL A 6 28.52 16.17 26.51
CA VAL A 6 27.29 15.75 27.22
C VAL A 6 26.04 16.38 26.61
N SER A 7 26.12 17.66 26.22
CA SER A 7 25.01 18.35 25.55
C SER A 7 24.72 17.79 24.15
N ILE A 8 25.74 17.39 23.39
CA ILE A 8 25.58 16.78 22.06
C ILE A 8 24.99 15.38 22.18
N TYR A 9 25.47 14.55 23.12
CA TYR A 9 24.90 13.22 23.38
C TYR A 9 23.44 13.31 23.85
N GLY A 10 23.11 14.29 24.70
CA GLY A 10 21.73 14.55 25.13
C GLY A 10 20.81 14.95 23.97
N LEU A 11 21.29 15.81 23.05
CA LEU A 11 20.50 16.24 21.89
C LEU A 11 20.28 15.09 20.88
N LEU A 12 21.29 14.26 20.63
CA LEU A 12 21.20 13.10 19.73
C LEU A 12 20.20 12.04 20.22
N ILE A 13 20.17 11.79 21.54
CA ILE A 13 19.22 10.85 22.14
C ILE A 13 17.78 11.38 22.01
N LEU A 14 17.55 12.68 22.23
CA LEU A 14 16.22 13.30 22.08
C LEU A 14 15.73 13.32 20.62
N VAL A 15 16.62 13.53 19.65
CA VAL A 15 16.28 13.43 18.22
C VAL A 15 15.94 11.98 17.82
N SER A 16 16.64 10.99 18.37
CA SER A 16 16.37 9.56 18.08
C SER A 16 15.04 9.03 18.65
N ALA A 17 14.54 9.63 19.74
CA ALA A 17 13.29 9.24 20.37
C ALA A 17 12.04 9.75 19.62
N SER A 18 12.21 10.71 18.71
CA SER A 18 11.10 11.47 18.10
C SER A 18 10.55 10.88 16.79
N THR A 19 11.14 9.82 16.23
CA THR A 19 10.77 9.31 14.89
C THR A 19 10.21 7.88 14.85
N LEU A 20 9.89 7.27 16.00
CA LEU A 20 9.28 5.94 16.05
C LEU A 20 7.75 6.04 16.12
N PHE A 21 7.12 6.49 15.04
CA PHE A 21 5.71 6.19 14.80
C PHE A 21 5.63 4.75 14.28
N ILE A 22 5.52 3.78 15.19
CA ILE A 22 5.22 2.41 14.83
C ILE A 22 3.78 2.40 14.31
N ARG A 23 3.58 2.33 12.99
CA ARG A 23 2.27 1.94 12.43
C ARG A 23 2.06 0.47 12.82
N GLY A 24 1.35 0.27 13.93
CA GLY A 24 1.19 -1.04 14.58
C GLY A 24 -0.04 -1.83 14.12
N ALA A 25 -0.91 -1.24 13.29
CA ALA A 25 -2.15 -1.86 12.85
C ALA A 25 -2.16 -2.08 11.34
N THR A 26 -2.69 -3.24 10.92
CA THR A 26 -3.13 -3.48 9.54
C THR A 26 -4.32 -2.58 9.26
N GLU A 27 -4.21 -1.74 8.23
CA GLU A 27 -5.29 -0.87 7.79
C GLU A 27 -6.13 -1.53 6.69
N THR A 28 -7.39 -1.11 6.57
CA THR A 28 -8.26 -1.51 5.45
C THR A 28 -8.69 -0.29 4.67
N TYR A 29 -8.34 -0.24 3.40
CA TYR A 29 -8.68 0.86 2.49
C TYR A 29 -9.83 0.44 1.58
N THR A 30 -10.93 1.19 1.60
CA THR A 30 -12.04 0.97 0.67
C THR A 30 -11.75 1.70 -0.63
N VAL A 31 -11.69 0.97 -1.74
CA VAL A 31 -11.35 1.53 -3.06
C VAL A 31 -12.39 2.57 -3.45
N GLY A 32 -11.95 3.80 -3.71
CA GLY A 32 -12.82 4.92 -4.07
C GLY A 32 -13.51 5.61 -2.89
N ASP A 33 -13.20 5.23 -1.65
CA ASP A 33 -13.81 5.78 -0.44
C ASP A 33 -15.35 5.75 -0.51
N ASP A 34 -16.03 6.89 -0.38
CA ASP A 34 -17.49 7.00 -0.45
C ASP A 34 -18.07 6.64 -1.83
N LEU A 35 -17.26 6.69 -2.91
CA LEU A 35 -17.69 6.27 -4.24
C LEU A 35 -17.83 4.74 -4.34
N GLY A 36 -16.99 4.00 -3.61
CA GLY A 36 -16.85 2.56 -3.75
C GLY A 36 -16.30 2.11 -5.11
N TRP A 37 -16.47 0.82 -5.43
CA TRP A 37 -16.01 0.16 -6.65
C TRP A 37 -17.10 0.11 -7.71
N THR A 38 -17.21 1.16 -8.52
CA THR A 38 -18.12 1.25 -9.66
C THR A 38 -17.46 1.90 -10.88
N VAL A 39 -18.16 1.99 -12.01
CA VAL A 39 -17.71 2.79 -13.14
C VAL A 39 -17.63 4.26 -12.74
N PRO A 40 -16.43 4.85 -12.69
CA PRO A 40 -16.28 6.18 -12.12
C PRO A 40 -16.78 7.27 -13.09
N PRO A 41 -17.50 8.30 -12.59
CA PRO A 41 -18.05 9.36 -13.45
C PRO A 41 -16.97 10.22 -14.11
N LEU A 42 -15.77 10.30 -13.52
CA LEU A 42 -14.61 11.04 -14.05
C LEU A 42 -13.64 10.13 -14.82
N GLY A 43 -14.06 8.89 -15.13
CA GLY A 43 -13.26 7.93 -15.89
C GLY A 43 -11.99 7.49 -15.18
N GLU A 44 -10.96 7.17 -15.98
CA GLU A 44 -9.72 6.49 -15.54
C GLU A 44 -8.90 7.22 -14.48
N LEU A 45 -9.15 8.52 -14.26
CA LEU A 45 -8.40 9.30 -13.28
C LEU A 45 -8.79 8.93 -11.84
N THR A 46 -10.02 8.50 -11.62
CA THR A 46 -10.62 8.43 -10.29
C THR A 46 -9.87 7.51 -9.34
N TYR A 47 -9.74 6.23 -9.68
CA TYR A 47 -9.04 5.27 -8.83
C TYR A 47 -7.52 5.45 -8.85
N ARG A 48 -6.97 6.05 -9.92
CA ARG A 48 -5.55 6.39 -9.97
C ARG A 48 -5.20 7.48 -8.96
N THR A 49 -5.99 8.56 -8.94
CA THR A 49 -5.82 9.64 -7.96
C THR A 49 -6.05 9.11 -6.54
N TRP A 50 -7.12 8.36 -6.32
CA TRP A 50 -7.39 7.71 -5.03
C TRP A 50 -6.18 6.89 -4.56
N ALA A 51 -5.61 6.04 -5.43
CA ALA A 51 -4.47 5.20 -5.06
C ALA A 51 -3.20 6.01 -4.73
N THR A 52 -3.00 7.19 -5.35
CA THR A 52 -1.86 8.07 -5.04
C THR A 52 -1.99 8.82 -3.71
N GLU A 53 -3.20 8.88 -3.15
CA GLU A 53 -3.48 9.55 -1.87
C GLU A 53 -3.34 8.61 -0.67
N GLN A 54 -3.13 7.30 -0.91
CA GLN A 54 -3.00 6.30 0.16
C GLN A 54 -1.55 5.89 0.41
N ASP A 55 -1.24 5.59 1.67
CA ASP A 55 0.05 5.05 2.11
C ASP A 55 -0.07 3.55 2.45
N PHE A 56 -0.12 2.72 1.41
CA PHE A 56 -0.23 1.26 1.56
C PHE A 56 1.07 0.64 2.08
N VAL A 57 0.98 -0.22 3.10
CA VAL A 57 2.10 -1.04 3.58
C VAL A 57 1.80 -2.53 3.46
N VAL A 58 2.85 -3.35 3.30
CA VAL A 58 2.70 -4.81 3.33
C VAL A 58 2.01 -5.23 4.63
N GLY A 59 0.91 -5.97 4.49
CA GLY A 59 0.03 -6.37 5.58
C GLY A 59 -1.36 -5.73 5.49
N ASP A 60 -1.49 -4.57 4.84
CA ASP A 60 -2.76 -3.85 4.66
C ASP A 60 -3.76 -4.62 3.79
N ARG A 61 -5.03 -4.20 3.87
CA ARG A 61 -6.15 -4.80 3.13
C ARG A 61 -6.78 -3.78 2.20
N ILE A 62 -7.10 -4.21 0.99
CA ILE A 62 -7.84 -3.44 -0.01
C ILE A 62 -9.25 -4.03 -0.09
N ARG A 63 -10.26 -3.20 0.14
CA ARG A 63 -11.66 -3.57 0.17
C ARG A 63 -12.38 -2.97 -1.05
N PHE A 64 -12.92 -3.86 -1.87
CA PHE A 64 -13.77 -3.51 -3.00
C PHE A 64 -15.21 -3.68 -2.55
N GLU A 65 -15.97 -2.59 -2.56
CA GLU A 65 -17.37 -2.58 -2.14
C GLU A 65 -18.22 -1.86 -3.18
N TRP A 66 -19.32 -2.48 -3.57
CA TRP A 66 -20.29 -1.93 -4.51
C TRP A 66 -21.72 -2.33 -4.14
N SER A 67 -22.68 -1.58 -4.65
CA SER A 67 -24.11 -1.85 -4.48
C SER A 67 -24.65 -2.71 -5.62
N GLY A 68 -25.48 -3.70 -5.28
CA GLY A 68 -26.07 -4.64 -6.23
C GLY A 68 -25.24 -5.90 -6.45
N SER A 69 -25.90 -7.06 -6.52
CA SER A 69 -25.24 -8.32 -6.82
C SER A 69 -25.06 -8.47 -8.34
N GLY A 70 -23.87 -8.85 -8.79
CA GLY A 70 -23.58 -9.13 -10.20
C GLY A 70 -23.49 -7.91 -11.12
N THR A 71 -23.59 -6.69 -10.58
CA THR A 71 -23.41 -5.44 -11.35
C THR A 71 -21.94 -5.08 -11.55
N GLU A 72 -21.08 -5.53 -10.63
CA GLU A 72 -19.65 -5.31 -10.63
C GLU A 72 -18.95 -6.61 -10.23
N ASN A 73 -17.68 -6.73 -10.62
CA ASN A 73 -16.80 -7.76 -10.12
C ASN A 73 -15.38 -7.19 -9.94
N VAL A 74 -14.52 -7.99 -9.35
CA VAL A 74 -13.10 -7.67 -9.24
C VAL A 74 -12.26 -8.90 -9.52
N VAL A 75 -11.18 -8.70 -10.26
CA VAL A 75 -10.17 -9.73 -10.52
C VAL A 75 -8.80 -9.10 -10.49
N GLN A 76 -7.85 -9.78 -9.84
CA GLN A 76 -6.45 -9.43 -9.93
C GLN A 76 -5.90 -9.90 -11.28
N VAL A 77 -5.23 -9.02 -12.00
CA VAL A 77 -4.57 -9.32 -13.27
C VAL A 77 -3.10 -8.94 -13.21
N ASN A 78 -2.32 -9.46 -14.16
CA ASN A 78 -0.99 -8.92 -14.43
C ASN A 78 -1.09 -7.54 -15.11
N ARG A 79 0.06 -6.90 -15.32
CA ARG A 79 0.13 -5.57 -15.93
C ARG A 79 -0.49 -5.52 -17.33
N GLU A 80 -0.26 -6.53 -18.16
CA GLU A 80 -0.80 -6.58 -19.53
C GLU A 80 -2.33 -6.70 -19.51
N GLY A 81 -2.89 -7.55 -18.64
CA GLY A 81 -4.34 -7.64 -18.45
C GLY A 81 -4.97 -6.34 -17.96
N TYR A 82 -4.26 -5.56 -17.15
CA TYR A 82 -4.70 -4.23 -16.71
C TYR A 82 -4.69 -3.20 -17.84
N GLU A 83 -3.63 -3.20 -18.65
CA GLU A 83 -3.49 -2.28 -19.79
C GLU A 83 -4.51 -2.60 -20.89
N GLU A 84 -4.78 -3.89 -21.15
CA GLU A 84 -5.75 -4.35 -22.15
C GLU A 84 -7.20 -4.42 -21.65
N CYS A 85 -7.42 -4.31 -20.33
CA CYS A 85 -8.71 -4.58 -19.68
C CYS A 85 -9.23 -6.00 -19.95
N ARG A 86 -8.40 -7.02 -19.69
CA ARG A 86 -8.72 -8.43 -19.96
C ARG A 86 -8.24 -9.35 -18.84
N ALA A 87 -9.05 -10.35 -18.51
CA ALA A 87 -8.74 -11.38 -17.53
C ALA A 87 -8.82 -12.79 -18.16
N THR A 88 -8.08 -13.02 -19.25
CA THR A 88 -7.91 -14.35 -19.83
C THR A 88 -7.07 -15.24 -18.89
N ASN A 89 -6.99 -16.55 -19.17
CA ASN A 89 -6.17 -17.47 -18.38
C ASN A 89 -4.69 -17.08 -18.28
N SER A 90 -4.15 -16.31 -19.24
CA SER A 90 -2.77 -15.81 -19.21
C SER A 90 -2.59 -14.53 -18.42
N TYR A 91 -3.67 -13.80 -18.14
CA TYR A 91 -3.63 -12.48 -17.51
C TYR A 91 -4.20 -12.48 -16.09
N ALA A 92 -5.19 -13.31 -15.80
CA ALA A 92 -5.80 -13.43 -14.48
C ALA A 92 -4.84 -14.07 -13.47
N LEU A 93 -4.67 -13.42 -12.32
CA LEU A 93 -3.86 -13.88 -11.19
C LEU A 93 -4.73 -14.33 -10.00
N SER A 94 -6.04 -14.07 -10.05
CA SER A 94 -7.03 -14.53 -9.09
C SER A 94 -8.31 -15.00 -9.79
N PRO A 95 -9.20 -15.74 -9.09
CA PRO A 95 -10.58 -15.89 -9.52
C PRO A 95 -11.28 -14.52 -9.69
N ILE A 96 -12.33 -14.51 -10.51
CA ILE A 96 -13.24 -13.35 -10.62
C ILE A 96 -14.19 -13.39 -9.43
N GLU A 97 -14.22 -12.30 -8.67
CA GLU A 97 -15.00 -12.16 -7.44
C GLU A 97 -16.24 -11.31 -7.72
N THR A 98 -17.41 -11.92 -7.57
CA THR A 98 -18.71 -11.28 -7.85
C THR A 98 -19.48 -10.90 -6.58
N ASN A 99 -18.90 -11.17 -5.41
CA ASN A 99 -19.49 -10.88 -4.11
C ASN A 99 -18.93 -9.57 -3.54
N SER A 100 -19.82 -8.73 -3.03
CA SER A 100 -19.49 -7.47 -2.35
C SER A 100 -19.82 -7.57 -0.85
N PRO A 101 -18.95 -7.10 0.06
CA PRO A 101 -17.60 -6.60 -0.21
C PRO A 101 -16.61 -7.74 -0.45
N PHE A 102 -15.67 -7.52 -1.37
CA PHE A 102 -14.48 -8.37 -1.52
C PHE A 102 -13.28 -7.70 -0.84
N THR A 103 -12.38 -8.47 -0.22
CA THR A 103 -11.19 -7.91 0.44
C THR A 103 -9.94 -8.70 0.11
N TYR A 104 -8.91 -8.00 -0.36
CA TYR A 104 -7.61 -8.54 -0.73
C TYR A 104 -6.54 -8.08 0.27
N ARG A 105 -5.57 -8.93 0.61
CA ARG A 105 -4.45 -8.58 1.49
C ARG A 105 -3.17 -8.34 0.68
N LEU A 106 -2.52 -7.20 0.89
CA LEU A 106 -1.22 -6.87 0.29
C LEU A 106 -0.12 -7.63 1.02
N ASN A 107 0.57 -8.54 0.32
CA ASN A 107 1.54 -9.47 0.92
C ASN A 107 2.98 -9.25 0.43
N SER A 108 3.19 -8.36 -0.54
CA SER A 108 4.50 -8.02 -1.11
C SER A 108 4.52 -6.55 -1.52
N THR A 109 5.70 -6.06 -1.90
CA THR A 109 5.92 -4.70 -2.39
C THR A 109 5.74 -4.57 -3.91
N GLU A 110 5.19 -5.60 -4.55
CA GLU A 110 4.88 -5.58 -5.98
C GLU A 110 3.65 -4.69 -6.25
N THR A 111 3.46 -4.33 -7.52
CA THR A 111 2.24 -3.64 -7.94
C THR A 111 1.14 -4.65 -8.21
N TYR A 112 0.02 -4.50 -7.52
CA TYR A 112 -1.20 -5.23 -7.71
C TYR A 112 -2.11 -4.47 -8.68
N TYR A 113 -2.63 -5.17 -9.68
CA TYR A 113 -3.57 -4.59 -10.65
C TYR A 113 -4.92 -5.27 -10.52
N PHE A 114 -5.97 -4.48 -10.35
CA PHE A 114 -7.35 -4.95 -10.25
C PHE A 114 -8.23 -4.27 -11.29
N ILE A 115 -9.13 -5.05 -11.89
CA ILE A 115 -10.08 -4.56 -12.89
C ILE A 115 -11.48 -5.12 -12.64
N CYS A 116 -12.50 -4.41 -13.13
CA CYS A 116 -13.84 -4.95 -13.34
C CYS A 116 -13.96 -5.47 -14.78
N THR A 117 -14.41 -6.71 -14.96
CA THR A 117 -14.54 -7.35 -16.29
C THR A 117 -15.97 -7.32 -16.83
N VAL A 118 -16.90 -6.66 -16.13
CA VAL A 118 -18.27 -6.45 -16.60
C VAL A 118 -18.24 -5.47 -17.78
N ASP A 119 -18.78 -5.91 -18.91
CA ASP A 119 -18.90 -5.13 -20.15
C ASP A 119 -17.66 -4.27 -20.48
N ASN A 120 -17.80 -2.95 -20.41
CA ASN A 120 -16.74 -1.99 -20.71
C ASN A 120 -16.22 -1.26 -19.47
N HIS A 121 -16.55 -1.74 -18.27
CA HIS A 121 -16.32 -1.05 -17.00
C HIS A 121 -14.85 -0.69 -16.79
N CYS A 122 -13.93 -1.63 -17.04
CA CYS A 122 -12.49 -1.37 -16.95
C CYS A 122 -12.02 -0.23 -17.89
N ARG A 123 -12.48 -0.22 -19.15
CA ARG A 123 -12.10 0.83 -20.12
C ARG A 123 -12.76 2.18 -19.81
N LEU A 124 -13.88 2.16 -19.10
CA LEU A 124 -14.51 3.35 -18.54
C LEU A 124 -13.85 3.81 -17.24
N GLY A 125 -12.77 3.15 -16.82
CA GLY A 125 -11.92 3.59 -15.71
C GLY A 125 -12.07 2.79 -14.43
N GLN A 126 -12.88 1.73 -14.39
CA GLN A 126 -13.00 0.85 -13.22
C GLN A 126 -11.84 -0.15 -13.13
N ARG A 127 -10.67 0.41 -12.86
CA ARG A 127 -9.39 -0.29 -12.72
C ARG A 127 -8.50 0.47 -11.75
N VAL A 128 -7.74 -0.25 -10.92
CA VAL A 128 -6.81 0.36 -9.96
C VAL A 128 -5.48 -0.39 -9.93
N ALA A 129 -4.39 0.35 -9.80
CA ALA A 129 -3.05 -0.17 -9.57
C ALA A 129 -2.60 0.26 -8.18
N ILE A 130 -2.15 -0.69 -7.36
CA ILE A 130 -1.84 -0.50 -5.95
C ILE A 130 -0.44 -1.03 -5.68
N GLN A 131 0.42 -0.23 -5.06
CA GLN A 131 1.76 -0.65 -4.66
C GLN A 131 1.93 -0.41 -3.17
N ALA A 132 2.29 -1.46 -2.44
CA ALA A 132 2.61 -1.36 -1.02
C ALA A 132 4.10 -1.09 -0.82
N SER A 133 4.46 -0.26 0.17
CA SER A 133 5.82 -0.17 0.67
C SER A 133 6.10 -1.26 1.71
N SER A 134 7.38 -1.46 2.05
CA SER A 134 7.74 -2.32 3.18
C SER A 134 7.10 -1.82 4.48
N SER A 135 6.69 -2.75 5.34
CA SER A 135 6.17 -2.41 6.66
C SER A 135 7.25 -1.70 7.49
N ALA A 136 6.86 -0.67 8.24
CA ALA A 136 7.74 0.11 9.10
C ALA A 136 8.48 -0.74 10.15
N ALA A 137 8.02 -1.94 10.48
CA ALA A 137 8.75 -2.90 11.31
C ALA A 137 10.13 -3.26 10.72
N SER A 138 10.22 -3.44 9.40
CA SER A 138 11.48 -3.70 8.70
C SER A 138 12.39 -2.47 8.66
N SER A 139 11.82 -1.29 8.47
CA SER A 139 12.56 -0.02 8.48
C SER A 139 13.07 0.33 9.89
N SER A 140 12.29 0.02 10.93
CA SER A 140 12.64 0.25 12.33
C SER A 140 13.82 -0.62 12.78
N LEU A 141 13.86 -1.90 12.35
CA LEU A 141 15.01 -2.78 12.59
C LEU A 141 16.27 -2.26 11.89
N ALA A 142 16.17 -1.77 10.66
CA ALA A 142 17.29 -1.20 9.93
C ALA A 142 17.84 0.08 10.61
N VAL A 143 16.94 0.96 11.08
CA VAL A 143 17.32 2.17 11.84
C VAL A 143 17.97 1.77 13.17
N ALA A 144 17.38 0.82 13.91
CA ALA A 144 17.94 0.34 15.17
C ALA A 144 19.35 -0.26 14.97
N LEU A 145 19.55 -1.09 13.95
CA LEU A 145 20.87 -1.63 13.61
C LEU A 145 21.89 -0.52 13.31
N SER A 146 21.47 0.47 12.52
CA SER A 146 22.32 1.60 12.11
C SER A 146 22.76 2.45 13.30
N VAL A 147 21.84 2.72 14.24
CA VAL A 147 22.15 3.46 15.49
C VAL A 147 23.09 2.65 16.39
N ILE A 148 22.88 1.33 16.51
CA ILE A 148 23.78 0.45 17.27
C ILE A 148 25.18 0.44 16.66
N LEU A 149 25.30 0.32 15.34
CA LEU A 149 26.58 0.37 14.62
C LEU A 149 27.31 1.70 14.83
N LEU A 150 26.59 2.82 14.79
CA LEU A 150 27.15 4.15 15.09
C LEU A 150 27.65 4.23 16.54
N ALA A 151 26.88 3.74 17.50
CA ALA A 151 27.28 3.73 18.92
C ALA A 151 28.51 2.87 19.19
N ILE A 152 28.62 1.70 18.55
CA ILE A 152 29.81 0.83 18.65
C ILE A 152 31.04 1.54 18.08
N ASN A 153 30.94 2.14 16.90
CA ASN A 153 32.06 2.88 16.31
C ASN A 153 32.53 4.06 17.17
N ILE A 154 31.60 4.78 17.80
CA ILE A 154 31.94 5.89 18.71
C ILE A 154 32.63 5.38 19.98
N LEU A 155 32.18 4.25 20.54
CA LEU A 155 32.83 3.63 21.71
C LEU A 155 34.25 3.14 21.43
N CYS A 156 34.53 2.68 20.19
CA CYS A 156 35.86 2.20 19.79
C CYS A 156 36.87 3.33 19.48
N LEU A 157 36.45 4.60 19.49
CA LEU A 157 37.31 5.77 19.26
C LEU A 157 37.88 6.38 20.56
N PHE A 158 37.59 5.76 21.71
CA PHE A 158 38.11 6.10 23.03
C PHE A 158 38.75 4.88 23.69
#